data_AF-A0A2P4NPY4-F1
#
_entry.id   AF-A0A2P4NPY4-F1
#
_cell.length_a   1.000
_cell.length_b   1.000
_cell.length_c   1.000
_cell.angle_alpha   90.00
_cell.angle_beta   90.00
_cell.angle_gamma   90.00
#
_symmetry.space_group_name_H-M   'P 1'
#
loop_
_entity.id
_entity.type
_entity.pdbx_description
1 polymer ?
#
loop_
_entity_poly.entity_id
_entity_poly.type
_entity_poly.pdbx_seq_one_letter_code
_entity_poly.pdbx_strand_id
1 'polypeptide(L)'
;MTKYYWIIAQHSEKVLEVENASIFQGAKIIQASKKFDHDPTVDAQLWYFNGAFITNKRTGFVFDVAGAKYENRTRIIQFVRYAESCAAQEWEYNYEDKTISLKHNRKFVLDVLDAKKDNNASIVLFEKHGRENQQFILQKWDDDSMVIENVATSIIDNFKFLPKLSQNFLEILDDDEYYDVNIEVGINPHVKTYHAHMVILNYRSPYLRRKLSTNKKNNDGTLARIELPNILPEIFVIILR
;
A
#
# COMPACT_ATOMS: atom_id res chain seq x y z
N MET A 1 0.02 -0.31 -11.01
CA MET A 1 0.65 0.16 -9.76
C MET A 1 1.72 1.17 -10.12
N THR A 2 1.70 2.36 -9.51
CA THR A 2 2.70 3.43 -9.72
C THR A 2 4.06 2.97 -9.18
N LYS A 3 5.15 3.15 -9.93
CA LYS A 3 6.50 2.79 -9.51
C LYS A 3 7.22 4.03 -8.97
N TYR A 4 7.79 3.93 -7.77
CA TYR A 4 8.62 4.99 -7.20
C TYR A 4 10.10 4.65 -7.34
N TYR A 5 10.94 5.68 -7.28
CA TYR A 5 12.37 5.59 -7.45
C TYR A 5 13.08 6.49 -6.44
N TRP A 6 14.20 5.99 -5.96
CA TRP A 6 15.27 6.82 -5.43
C TRP A 6 16.03 7.42 -6.62
N ILE A 7 16.18 8.75 -6.66
CA ILE A 7 17.03 9.44 -7.63
C ILE A 7 18.37 9.69 -6.96
N ILE A 8 19.40 8.93 -7.35
CA ILE A 8 20.71 8.92 -6.68
C ILE A 8 21.72 9.73 -7.48
N ALA A 9 22.31 10.76 -6.88
CA ALA A 9 23.42 11.50 -7.48
C ALA A 9 24.69 10.63 -7.51
N GLN A 10 25.28 10.46 -8.69
CA GLN A 10 26.37 9.49 -8.89
C GLN A 10 27.65 9.86 -8.11
N HIS A 11 28.00 11.15 -8.00
CA HIS A 11 29.25 11.58 -7.37
C HIS A 11 29.26 11.49 -5.83
N SER A 12 28.07 11.54 -5.20
CA SER A 12 27.90 11.61 -3.75
C SER A 12 27.18 10.42 -3.14
N GLU A 13 26.58 9.56 -3.98
CA GLU A 13 25.73 8.43 -3.61
C GLU A 13 24.50 8.83 -2.78
N LYS A 14 24.16 10.12 -2.75
CA LYS A 14 23.02 10.68 -2.03
C LYS A 14 21.78 10.72 -2.91
N VAL A 15 20.62 10.71 -2.27
CA VAL A 15 19.33 10.73 -2.95
C VAL A 15 18.74 12.14 -2.97
N LEU A 16 17.91 12.43 -3.97
CA LEU A 16 17.15 13.67 -4.01
C LEU A 16 16.03 13.65 -2.98
N GLU A 17 15.90 14.74 -2.23
CA GLU A 17 14.94 14.93 -1.14
C GLU A 17 14.27 16.31 -1.22
N VAL A 18 12.98 16.38 -0.91
CA VAL A 18 12.33 17.64 -0.56
C VAL A 18 12.86 18.10 0.80
N GLU A 19 13.49 19.29 0.87
CA GLU A 19 14.11 19.79 2.11
C GLU A 19 13.17 19.68 3.32
N ASN A 20 13.70 19.12 4.40
CA ASN A 20 12.99 18.93 5.68
C ASN A 20 11.67 18.16 5.54
N ALA A 21 11.52 17.34 4.50
CA ALA A 21 10.28 16.64 4.16
C ALA A 21 9.04 17.56 4.11
N SER A 22 9.26 18.81 3.70
CA SER A 22 8.23 19.85 3.64
C SER A 22 7.04 19.41 2.78
N ILE A 23 5.83 19.74 3.22
CA ILE A 23 4.58 19.51 2.50
C ILE A 23 4.12 20.76 1.71
N PHE A 24 4.89 21.84 1.77
CA PHE A 24 4.54 23.10 1.10
C PHE A 24 5.19 23.21 -0.27
N GLN A 25 4.45 23.76 -1.23
CA GLN A 25 5.01 24.17 -2.51
C GLN A 25 6.09 25.24 -2.32
N GLY A 26 7.08 25.28 -3.21
CA GLY A 26 8.24 26.17 -3.10
C GLY A 26 9.39 25.62 -2.26
N ALA A 27 9.21 24.48 -1.57
CA ALA A 27 10.31 23.82 -0.88
C ALA A 27 11.37 23.34 -1.89
N LYS A 28 12.64 23.65 -1.62
CA LYS A 28 13.74 23.28 -2.51
C LYS A 28 14.01 21.78 -2.47
N ILE A 29 14.55 21.29 -3.58
CA ILE A 29 15.09 19.94 -3.69
C ILE A 29 16.57 19.98 -3.33
N ILE A 30 17.00 19.05 -2.48
CA ILE A 30 18.37 18.89 -2.01
C ILE A 30 18.82 17.45 -2.24
N GLN A 31 20.12 17.20 -2.11
CA GLN A 31 20.59 15.83 -1.84
C GLN A 31 20.65 15.56 -0.33
N ALA A 32 20.38 14.32 0.06
CA ALA A 32 20.51 13.85 1.43
C ALA A 32 20.94 12.37 1.46
N SER A 33 21.45 11.92 2.60
CA SER A 33 21.65 10.49 2.86
C SER A 33 20.34 9.74 2.66
N LYS A 34 20.40 8.59 1.99
CA LYS A 34 19.25 7.71 1.79
C LYS A 34 18.70 7.27 3.16
N LYS A 35 17.41 7.51 3.40
CA LYS A 35 16.70 7.04 4.59
C LYS A 35 16.39 5.55 4.48
N PHE A 36 16.19 4.92 5.63
CA PHE A 36 15.63 3.57 5.69
C PHE A 36 14.19 3.57 5.19
N ASP A 37 13.74 2.43 4.66
CA ASP A 37 12.39 2.31 4.07
C ASP A 37 11.25 2.55 5.08
N HIS A 38 11.52 2.43 6.38
CA HIS A 38 10.54 2.69 7.45
C HIS A 38 10.65 4.09 8.08
N ASP A 39 11.51 4.96 7.55
CA ASP A 39 11.59 6.33 8.03
C ASP A 39 10.23 7.03 7.76
N PRO A 40 9.62 7.72 8.75
CA PRO A 40 8.31 8.36 8.60
C PRO A 40 8.29 9.48 7.53
N THR A 41 9.47 9.87 7.05
CA THR A 41 9.68 10.87 6.00
C THR A 41 10.36 10.31 4.76
N VAL A 42 10.48 8.99 4.61
CA VAL A 42 11.09 8.33 3.44
C VAL A 42 10.43 8.78 2.13
N ASP A 43 9.12 9.02 2.15
CA ASP A 43 8.36 9.46 0.98
C ASP A 43 8.81 10.82 0.42
N ALA A 44 9.52 11.64 1.21
CA ALA A 44 10.13 12.88 0.75
C ALA A 44 11.33 12.66 -0.19
N GLN A 45 11.85 11.43 -0.25
CA GLN A 45 12.97 11.02 -1.10
C GLN A 45 12.55 10.08 -2.25
N LEU A 46 11.25 9.79 -2.37
CA LEU A 46 10.69 8.86 -3.35
C LEU A 46 9.98 9.61 -4.47
N TRP A 47 10.29 9.23 -5.71
CA TRP A 47 9.88 9.95 -6.90
C TRP A 47 9.21 9.04 -7.92
N TYR A 48 8.06 9.44 -8.43
CA TYR A 48 7.41 8.81 -9.58
C TYR A 48 7.74 9.62 -10.84
N PHE A 49 8.13 8.94 -11.91
CA PHE A 49 8.39 9.56 -13.21
C PHE A 49 7.52 8.94 -14.29
N ASN A 50 6.77 9.77 -15.01
CA ASN A 50 5.85 9.33 -16.08
C ASN A 50 6.31 9.71 -17.50
N GLY A 51 7.58 10.07 -17.67
CA GLY A 51 8.13 10.54 -18.95
C GLY A 51 7.88 12.03 -19.25
N ALA A 52 7.36 12.78 -18.27
CA ALA A 52 7.26 14.24 -18.31
C ALA A 52 7.43 14.87 -16.93
N PHE A 53 6.72 14.37 -15.91
CA PHE A 53 6.72 14.95 -14.58
C PHE A 53 7.43 14.03 -13.60
N ILE A 54 8.34 14.61 -12.80
CA ILE A 54 8.96 13.95 -11.65
C ILE A 54 8.16 14.37 -10.43
N THR A 55 7.39 13.44 -9.87
CA THR A 55 6.40 13.69 -8.80
C THR A 55 6.88 13.11 -7.49
N ASN A 56 6.86 13.90 -6.41
CA ASN A 56 7.18 13.42 -5.08
C ASN A 56 6.08 12.52 -4.52
N LYS A 57 6.43 11.40 -3.89
CA LYS A 57 5.46 10.46 -3.28
C LYS A 57 4.68 11.08 -2.11
N ARG A 58 5.34 11.88 -1.27
CA ARG A 58 4.74 12.47 -0.06
C ARG A 58 3.71 13.54 -0.38
N THR A 59 4.01 14.41 -1.35
CA THR A 59 3.22 15.63 -1.60
C THR A 59 2.37 15.56 -2.87
N GLY A 60 2.73 14.70 -3.83
CA GLY A 60 2.14 14.73 -5.17
C GLY A 60 2.55 15.95 -6.00
N PHE A 61 3.42 16.81 -5.48
CA PHE A 61 3.99 17.94 -6.20
C PHE A 61 5.10 17.49 -7.14
N VAL A 62 5.34 18.29 -8.18
CA VAL A 62 6.30 17.97 -9.23
C VAL A 62 7.55 18.83 -9.10
N PHE A 63 8.67 18.36 -9.65
CA PHE A 63 9.84 19.21 -9.88
C PHE A 63 9.50 20.40 -10.75
N ASP A 64 9.88 21.58 -10.29
CA ASP A 64 9.63 22.86 -10.92
C ASP A 64 10.90 23.72 -10.88
N VAL A 65 11.23 24.34 -12.01
CA VAL A 65 12.26 25.37 -12.08
C VAL A 65 11.71 26.65 -11.46
N ALA A 66 12.26 27.06 -10.32
CA ALA A 66 11.75 28.18 -9.55
C ALA A 66 11.59 29.45 -10.40
N GLY A 67 10.34 29.93 -10.50
CA GLY A 67 10.00 31.13 -11.26
C GLY A 67 10.18 31.00 -12.78
N ALA A 68 10.26 29.76 -13.31
CA ALA A 68 10.53 29.47 -14.72
C ALA A 68 11.80 30.18 -15.25
N LYS A 69 12.82 30.34 -14.39
CA LYS A 69 14.07 31.01 -14.72
C LYS A 69 15.08 30.01 -15.32
N TYR A 70 15.29 30.05 -16.63
CA TYR A 70 16.18 29.11 -17.33
C TYR A 70 17.63 29.58 -17.37
N GLU A 71 18.27 29.64 -16.21
CA GLU A 71 19.68 30.01 -16.06
C GLU A 71 20.41 29.12 -15.05
N ASN A 72 21.75 29.09 -15.15
CA ASN A 72 22.61 28.37 -14.22
C ASN A 72 22.33 28.76 -12.77
N ARG A 73 22.33 27.75 -11.89
CA ARG A 73 22.10 27.87 -10.45
C ARG A 73 20.66 28.23 -10.05
N THR A 74 19.71 28.21 -10.99
CA THR A 74 18.28 28.34 -10.63
C THR A 74 17.86 27.13 -9.79
N ARG A 75 17.17 27.39 -8.68
CA ARG A 75 16.76 26.31 -7.76
C ARG A 75 15.68 25.43 -8.38
N ILE A 76 15.76 24.15 -8.08
CA ILE A 76 14.65 23.22 -8.29
C ILE A 76 13.84 23.15 -7.00
N ILE A 77 12.53 23.29 -7.13
CA ILE A 77 11.57 23.25 -6.04
C ILE A 77 10.50 22.18 -6.33
N GLN A 78 9.75 21.76 -5.31
CA GLN A 78 8.47 21.10 -5.53
C GLN A 78 7.37 22.14 -5.72
N PHE A 79 6.47 21.93 -6.66
CA PHE A 79 5.32 22.82 -6.89
C PHE A 79 4.07 22.07 -7.34
N VAL A 80 2.91 22.70 -7.20
CA VAL A 80 1.67 22.14 -7.76
C VAL A 80 1.80 22.00 -9.27
N ARG A 81 1.34 20.86 -9.82
CA ARG A 81 1.34 20.66 -11.28
C ARG A 81 0.38 21.65 -11.93
N TYR A 82 0.85 22.42 -12.89
CA TYR A 82 -0.01 23.31 -13.68
C TYR A 82 -0.99 22.50 -14.54
N ALA A 83 -2.20 23.02 -14.74
CA ALA A 83 -3.21 22.40 -15.61
C ALA A 83 -2.84 22.52 -17.09
N GLU A 84 -2.20 23.63 -17.45
CA GLU A 84 -1.64 23.88 -18.78
C GLU A 84 -0.17 23.42 -18.82
N SER A 85 0.31 23.07 -20.01
CA SER A 85 1.71 22.66 -20.22
C SER A 85 2.64 23.78 -19.76
N CYS A 86 3.62 23.42 -18.93
CA CYS A 86 4.60 24.34 -18.37
C CYS A 86 5.98 23.73 -18.52
N ALA A 87 6.81 24.34 -19.38
CA ALA A 87 8.15 23.85 -19.67
C ALA A 87 9.06 23.74 -18.44
N ALA A 88 8.78 24.48 -17.37
CA ALA A 88 9.51 24.44 -16.10
C ALA A 88 9.27 23.14 -15.29
N GLN A 89 8.24 22.36 -15.63
CA GLN A 89 7.86 21.12 -14.93
C GLN A 89 8.04 19.86 -15.79
N GLU A 90 8.49 20.02 -17.02
CA GLU A 90 8.63 18.92 -17.99
C GLU A 90 10.09 18.49 -18.13
N TRP A 91 10.35 17.25 -17.74
CA TRP A 91 11.66 16.65 -17.63
C TRP A 91 11.77 15.39 -18.49
N GLU A 92 12.97 15.10 -18.96
CA GLU A 92 13.32 13.83 -19.59
C GLU A 92 14.55 13.23 -18.91
N TYR A 93 14.61 11.90 -18.88
CA TYR A 93 15.79 11.16 -18.40
C TYR A 93 16.50 10.53 -19.60
N ASN A 94 17.80 10.80 -19.73
CA ASN A 94 18.65 10.16 -20.74
C ASN A 94 19.38 8.98 -20.09
N TYR A 95 19.17 7.77 -20.62
CA TYR A 95 19.76 6.54 -20.07
C TYR A 95 21.26 6.37 -20.37
N GLU A 96 21.76 7.00 -21.44
CA GLU A 96 23.16 6.87 -21.87
C GLU A 96 24.09 7.69 -20.99
N ASP A 97 23.73 8.96 -20.76
CA ASP A 97 24.53 9.88 -19.95
C ASP A 97 23.98 10.12 -18.54
N LYS A 98 22.85 9.50 -18.22
CA LYS A 98 22.19 9.53 -16.90
C LYS A 98 21.76 10.93 -16.45
N THR A 99 21.60 11.88 -17.37
CA THR A 99 21.15 13.23 -17.04
C THR A 99 19.62 13.31 -16.96
N ILE A 100 19.11 14.18 -16.08
CA ILE A 100 17.71 14.60 -16.07
C ILE A 100 17.68 16.02 -16.63
N SER A 101 17.06 16.22 -17.80
CA SER A 101 17.08 17.50 -18.52
C SER A 101 15.69 18.09 -18.69
N LEU A 102 15.60 19.40 -18.91
CA LEU A 102 14.36 20.02 -19.33
C LEU A 102 13.98 19.52 -20.72
N LYS A 103 12.74 19.06 -20.87
CA LYS A 103 12.24 18.48 -22.13
C LYS A 103 12.29 19.48 -23.30
N HIS A 104 12.00 20.75 -23.02
CA HIS A 104 12.02 21.83 -24.01
C HIS A 104 13.41 22.44 -24.23
N ASN A 105 14.37 22.19 -23.34
CA ASN A 105 15.71 22.75 -23.43
C ASN A 105 16.76 21.82 -22.78
N ARG A 106 17.15 20.79 -23.54
CA ARG A 106 18.11 19.75 -23.13
C ARG A 106 19.52 20.27 -22.81
N LYS A 107 19.79 21.55 -23.07
CA LYS A 107 21.01 22.22 -22.62
C LYS A 107 21.07 22.28 -21.09
N PHE A 108 19.93 22.38 -20.42
CA PHE A 108 19.84 22.48 -18.98
C PHE A 108 19.45 21.15 -18.34
N VAL A 109 20.23 20.74 -17.35
CA VAL A 109 20.08 19.51 -16.58
C VAL A 109 20.01 19.80 -15.09
N LEU A 110 19.54 18.82 -14.32
CA LEU A 110 19.73 18.82 -12.87
C LEU A 110 21.22 18.72 -12.53
N ASP A 111 21.62 19.47 -11.51
CA ASP A 111 23.00 19.55 -11.03
C ASP A 111 23.01 19.63 -9.51
N VAL A 112 23.88 18.85 -8.87
CA VAL A 112 24.20 19.05 -7.46
C VAL A 112 25.22 20.18 -7.34
N LEU A 113 24.75 21.30 -6.77
CA LEU A 113 25.47 22.57 -6.72
C LEU A 113 26.91 22.42 -6.21
N ASP A 114 27.85 22.92 -7.02
CA ASP A 114 29.30 22.90 -6.76
C ASP A 114 29.88 21.49 -6.54
N ALA A 115 29.20 20.44 -7.04
CA ALA A 115 29.55 19.03 -6.82
C ALA A 115 29.73 18.65 -5.34
N LYS A 116 29.07 19.37 -4.44
CA LYS A 116 29.15 19.11 -2.99
C LYS A 116 28.72 17.67 -2.70
N LYS A 117 29.35 17.05 -1.71
CA LYS A 117 28.98 15.71 -1.22
C LYS A 117 28.17 15.76 0.07
N ASP A 118 27.99 16.93 0.67
CA ASP A 118 27.26 17.10 1.92
C ASP A 118 25.75 16.96 1.73
N ASN A 119 25.07 16.55 2.80
CA ASN A 119 23.61 16.69 2.88
C ASN A 119 23.23 18.17 2.75
N ASN A 120 22.01 18.42 2.28
CA ASN A 120 21.44 19.76 2.08
C ASN A 120 22.08 20.57 0.93
N ALA A 121 23.01 19.99 0.15
CA ALA A 121 23.43 20.61 -1.10
C ALA A 121 22.23 20.70 -2.05
N SER A 122 22.04 21.88 -2.63
CA SER A 122 20.85 22.16 -3.44
C SER A 122 20.95 21.52 -4.82
N ILE A 123 19.80 21.05 -5.31
CA ILE A 123 19.64 20.69 -6.71
C ILE A 123 19.26 21.94 -7.49
N VAL A 124 20.00 22.20 -8.55
CA VAL A 124 19.83 23.38 -9.38
C VAL A 124 19.73 23.00 -10.85
N LEU A 125 19.21 23.92 -11.64
CA LEU A 125 19.33 23.91 -13.08
C LEU A 125 20.74 24.38 -13.48
N PHE A 126 21.41 23.63 -14.34
CA PHE A 126 22.73 24.02 -14.84
C PHE A 126 22.94 23.55 -16.28
N GLU A 127 23.76 24.27 -17.04
CA GLU A 127 24.16 23.86 -18.37
C GLU A 127 24.91 22.52 -18.31
N LYS A 128 24.52 21.60 -19.20
CA LYS A 128 25.10 20.28 -19.28
C LYS A 128 26.60 20.35 -19.59
N HIS A 129 27.40 19.84 -18.67
CA HIS A 129 28.85 19.69 -18.78
C HIS A 129 29.33 18.27 -18.53
N GLY A 130 28.42 17.32 -18.25
CA GLY A 130 28.68 15.88 -18.26
C GLY A 130 29.49 15.34 -17.07
N ARG A 131 29.73 16.16 -16.05
CA ARG A 131 30.43 15.72 -14.82
C ARG A 131 29.48 14.90 -13.96
N GLU A 132 30.04 14.11 -13.04
CA GLU A 132 29.27 13.16 -12.23
C GLU A 132 28.19 13.81 -11.35
N ASN A 133 28.32 15.08 -10.98
CA ASN A 133 27.31 15.83 -10.23
C ASN A 133 26.05 16.18 -11.05
N GLN A 134 26.02 15.85 -12.34
CA GLN A 134 24.85 15.93 -13.23
C GLN A 134 24.30 14.55 -13.61
N GLN A 135 24.89 13.47 -13.10
CA GLN A 135 24.51 12.09 -13.43
C GLN A 135 23.69 11.49 -12.29
N PHE A 136 22.52 10.93 -12.62
CA PHE A 136 21.58 10.39 -11.66
C PHE A 136 21.17 8.96 -12.01
N ILE A 137 21.19 8.08 -11.02
CA ILE A 137 20.73 6.70 -11.13
C ILE A 137 19.31 6.62 -10.60
N LEU A 138 18.40 6.07 -11.38
CA LEU A 138 17.04 5.76 -10.95
C LEU A 138 17.03 4.35 -10.36
N GLN A 139 17.17 4.24 -9.04
CA GLN A 139 16.99 2.97 -8.33
C GLN A 139 15.51 2.80 -8.02
N LYS A 140 14.89 1.74 -8.55
CA LYS A 140 13.50 1.42 -8.23
C LYS A 140 13.35 1.26 -6.72
N TRP A 141 12.39 1.97 -6.15
CA TRP A 141 11.88 1.66 -4.82
C TRP A 141 10.95 0.48 -5.00
N ASP A 142 11.50 -0.70 -4.76
CA ASP A 142 10.69 -1.87 -4.55
C ASP A 142 10.02 -1.65 -3.19
N ASP A 143 8.70 -1.46 -3.19
CA ASP A 143 7.86 -1.71 -2.01
C ASP A 143 7.81 -3.22 -1.71
N ASP A 144 8.95 -3.90 -1.88
CA ASP A 144 9.20 -5.20 -1.32
C ASP A 144 9.48 -4.93 0.15
N SER A 145 8.39 -4.65 0.85
CA SER A 145 8.25 -4.61 2.29
C SER A 145 9.28 -5.53 2.95
N MET A 146 10.39 -4.93 3.39
CA MET A 146 11.30 -5.50 4.37
C MET A 146 10.48 -5.70 5.66
N VAL A 147 9.68 -6.75 5.71
CA VAL A 147 9.14 -7.25 6.97
C VAL A 147 10.12 -8.32 7.41
N ILE A 148 10.93 -7.92 8.39
CA ILE A 148 11.68 -8.74 9.33
C ILE A 148 11.18 -10.19 9.30
N GLU A 149 12.02 -11.10 8.81
CA GLU A 149 11.73 -12.50 8.43
C GLU A 149 11.03 -13.33 9.53
N ASN A 150 11.07 -12.89 10.78
CA ASN A 150 10.42 -13.54 11.92
C ASN A 150 8.99 -13.04 12.23
N VAL A 151 8.58 -11.88 11.71
CA VAL A 151 7.21 -11.32 11.90
C VAL A 151 6.37 -11.52 10.64
N ALA A 152 7.01 -11.53 9.46
CA ALA A 152 6.37 -11.71 8.16
C ALA A 152 5.66 -13.07 8.04
N THR A 153 6.26 -14.16 8.52
CA THR A 153 5.64 -15.49 8.47
C THR A 153 4.30 -15.50 9.21
N SER A 154 4.25 -14.91 10.41
CA SER A 154 3.02 -14.83 11.21
C SER A 154 1.91 -13.95 10.60
N ILE A 155 2.28 -12.84 9.94
CA ILE A 155 1.32 -11.88 9.37
C ILE A 155 0.89 -12.29 7.95
N ILE A 156 1.80 -12.74 7.09
CA ILE A 156 1.48 -13.26 5.75
C ILE A 156 0.72 -14.58 5.85
N ASP A 157 1.07 -15.44 6.82
CA ASP A 157 0.22 -16.58 7.15
C ASP A 157 -1.15 -16.07 7.56
N ASN A 158 -1.30 -15.10 8.46
CA ASN A 158 -2.64 -14.57 8.79
C ASN A 158 -3.42 -13.97 7.60
N PHE A 159 -2.80 -13.27 6.65
CA PHE A 159 -3.51 -12.71 5.49
C PHE A 159 -3.93 -13.77 4.45
N LYS A 160 -3.28 -14.95 4.40
CA LYS A 160 -3.71 -16.09 3.57
C LYS A 160 -4.56 -17.10 4.35
N PHE A 161 -4.23 -17.29 5.62
CA PHE A 161 -4.87 -18.19 6.57
C PHE A 161 -6.23 -17.68 6.98
N LEU A 162 -6.44 -16.40 7.31
CA LEU A 162 -7.76 -15.93 7.72
C LEU A 162 -8.81 -16.05 6.60
N PRO A 163 -8.52 -15.69 5.34
CA PRO A 163 -9.45 -15.99 4.24
C PRO A 163 -9.65 -17.48 4.03
N LYS A 164 -8.58 -18.31 4.10
CA LYS A 164 -8.70 -19.76 3.90
C LYS A 164 -9.44 -20.45 5.05
N LEU A 165 -9.19 -20.05 6.29
CA LEU A 165 -9.84 -20.51 7.50
C LEU A 165 -11.30 -20.06 7.51
N SER A 166 -11.58 -18.79 7.16
CA SER A 166 -12.95 -18.31 6.97
C SER A 166 -13.67 -19.15 5.92
N GLN A 167 -13.01 -19.46 4.80
CA GLN A 167 -13.56 -20.34 3.77
C GLN A 167 -13.79 -21.76 4.30
N ASN A 168 -12.86 -22.32 5.08
CA ASN A 168 -13.04 -23.64 5.69
C ASN A 168 -14.19 -23.67 6.71
N PHE A 169 -14.40 -22.61 7.48
CA PHE A 169 -15.57 -22.51 8.36
C PHE A 169 -16.88 -22.39 7.58
N LEU A 170 -16.88 -21.70 6.44
CA LEU A 170 -18.03 -21.70 5.52
C LEU A 170 -18.28 -23.08 4.92
N GLU A 171 -17.23 -23.81 4.56
CA GLU A 171 -17.33 -25.20 4.07
C GLU A 171 -17.94 -26.12 5.14
N ILE A 172 -17.56 -25.97 6.42
CA ILE A 172 -18.18 -26.73 7.53
C ILE A 172 -19.67 -26.35 7.70
N LEU A 173 -20.05 -25.09 7.47
CA LEU A 173 -21.46 -24.68 7.59
C LEU A 173 -22.38 -25.33 6.55
N ASP A 174 -21.83 -25.69 5.40
CA ASP A 174 -22.54 -26.33 4.30
C ASP A 174 -22.29 -27.86 4.26
N ASP A 175 -21.58 -28.42 5.24
CA ASP A 175 -21.26 -29.85 5.33
C ASP A 175 -22.45 -30.67 5.85
N ASP A 176 -22.66 -31.85 5.23
CA ASP A 176 -23.72 -32.79 5.57
C ASP A 176 -23.16 -34.14 6.11
N GLU A 177 -21.83 -34.26 6.25
CA GLU A 177 -21.16 -35.50 6.65
C GLU A 177 -20.90 -35.59 8.17
N TYR A 178 -20.50 -34.47 8.82
CA TYR A 178 -20.06 -34.47 10.22
C TYR A 178 -20.97 -33.68 11.18
N TYR A 179 -22.24 -33.48 10.82
CA TYR A 179 -23.19 -32.77 11.68
C TYR A 179 -23.49 -33.55 12.97
N ASP A 180 -23.73 -32.83 14.07
CA ASP A 180 -23.98 -33.44 15.38
C ASP A 180 -25.27 -32.95 16.07
N VAL A 181 -26.06 -32.12 15.35
CA VAL A 181 -27.38 -31.67 15.78
C VAL A 181 -28.32 -31.48 14.58
N ASN A 182 -29.57 -31.90 14.76
CA ASN A 182 -30.68 -31.63 13.85
C ASN A 182 -31.48 -30.43 14.37
N ILE A 183 -31.72 -29.43 13.53
CA ILE A 183 -32.50 -28.24 13.87
C ILE A 183 -33.72 -28.16 12.99
N GLU A 184 -34.89 -28.28 13.61
CA GLU A 184 -36.17 -28.13 12.95
C GLU A 184 -36.69 -26.72 13.15
N VAL A 185 -36.93 -26.04 12.04
CA VAL A 185 -37.25 -24.63 12.00
C VAL A 185 -38.59 -24.43 11.31
N GLY A 186 -39.43 -23.58 11.88
CA GLY A 186 -40.75 -23.23 11.34
C GLY A 186 -41.90 -23.97 12.01
N ILE A 187 -43.11 -23.69 11.53
CA ILE A 187 -44.37 -24.22 12.07
C ILE A 187 -45.00 -25.12 11.02
N ASN A 188 -45.57 -26.24 11.46
CA ASN A 188 -46.29 -27.18 10.59
C ASN A 188 -47.34 -26.45 9.73
N PRO A 189 -47.39 -26.68 8.40
CA PRO A 189 -46.68 -27.71 7.62
C PRO A 189 -45.31 -27.29 7.05
N HIS A 190 -44.84 -26.08 7.32
CA HIS A 190 -43.62 -25.50 6.74
C HIS A 190 -42.39 -25.67 7.64
N VAL A 191 -42.23 -26.87 8.21
CA VAL A 191 -41.03 -27.20 9.01
C VAL A 191 -39.92 -27.66 8.08
N LYS A 192 -38.72 -27.12 8.27
CA LYS A 192 -37.51 -27.57 7.58
C LYS A 192 -36.46 -28.01 8.59
N THR A 193 -35.85 -29.16 8.31
CA THR A 193 -34.74 -29.70 9.10
C THR A 193 -33.41 -29.24 8.52
N TYR A 194 -32.52 -28.78 9.39
CA TYR A 194 -31.16 -28.38 9.10
C TYR A 194 -30.19 -29.27 9.86
N HIS A 195 -29.22 -29.82 9.16
CA HIS A 195 -28.08 -30.50 9.74
C HIS A 195 -27.02 -29.45 10.07
N ALA A 196 -26.57 -29.41 11.33
CA ALA A 196 -25.68 -28.37 11.80
C ALA A 196 -24.68 -28.89 12.83
N HIS A 197 -23.70 -28.04 13.16
CA HIS A 197 -22.64 -28.37 14.11
C HIS A 197 -22.80 -27.55 15.40
N MET A 198 -22.94 -28.23 16.53
CA MET A 198 -23.13 -27.62 17.86
C MET A 198 -22.02 -26.61 18.18
N VAL A 199 -20.77 -26.92 17.79
CA VAL A 199 -19.62 -26.04 18.03
C VAL A 199 -19.83 -24.66 17.40
N ILE A 200 -20.26 -24.61 16.13
CA ILE A 200 -20.50 -23.35 15.42
C ILE A 200 -21.64 -22.58 16.09
N LEU A 201 -22.77 -23.24 16.32
CA LEU A 201 -23.98 -22.62 16.87
C LEU A 201 -23.73 -22.01 18.27
N ASN A 202 -22.92 -22.69 19.08
CA ASN A 202 -22.52 -22.21 20.39
C ASN A 202 -21.78 -20.87 20.32
N TYR A 203 -20.96 -20.62 19.30
CA TYR A 203 -20.19 -19.38 19.18
C TYR A 203 -20.91 -18.30 18.35
N ARG A 204 -21.81 -18.68 17.43
CA ARG A 204 -22.58 -17.73 16.61
C ARG A 204 -23.73 -17.05 17.36
N SER A 205 -24.34 -17.72 18.33
CA SER A 205 -25.49 -17.16 19.04
C SER A 205 -25.52 -17.54 20.52
N PRO A 206 -25.49 -16.55 21.44
CA PRO A 206 -25.71 -16.80 22.86
C PRO A 206 -27.07 -17.46 23.15
N TYR A 207 -28.09 -17.21 22.32
CA TYR A 207 -29.39 -17.86 22.44
C TYR A 207 -29.30 -19.36 22.14
N LEU A 208 -28.69 -19.71 20.99
CA LEU A 208 -28.52 -21.11 20.59
C LEU A 208 -27.62 -21.85 21.57
N ARG A 209 -26.55 -21.22 22.07
CA ARG A 209 -25.69 -21.78 23.13
C ARG A 209 -26.51 -22.20 24.36
N ARG A 210 -27.38 -21.32 24.87
CA ARG A 210 -28.23 -21.66 26.02
C ARG A 210 -29.19 -22.80 25.68
N LYS A 211 -29.84 -22.74 24.52
CA LYS A 211 -30.80 -23.76 24.05
C LYS A 211 -30.13 -25.14 23.93
N LEU A 212 -28.92 -25.19 23.38
CA LEU A 212 -28.09 -26.39 23.27
C LEU A 212 -27.63 -26.90 24.64
N SER A 213 -27.24 -26.02 25.56
CA SER A 213 -26.82 -26.45 26.91
C SER A 213 -27.94 -27.11 27.72
N THR A 214 -29.20 -26.74 27.45
CA THR A 214 -30.37 -27.36 28.07
C THR A 214 -30.75 -28.68 27.41
N ASN A 215 -30.25 -28.95 26.19
CA ASN A 215 -30.50 -30.14 25.41
C ASN A 215 -29.32 -31.12 25.56
N LYS A 216 -29.26 -31.80 26.71
CA LYS A 216 -28.20 -32.79 27.00
C LYS A 216 -28.26 -33.91 25.95
N LYS A 217 -27.10 -34.29 25.39
CA LYS A 217 -26.99 -35.50 24.55
C LYS A 217 -27.48 -36.70 25.37
N ASN A 218 -28.38 -37.49 24.79
CA ASN A 218 -28.67 -38.81 25.33
C ASN A 218 -27.45 -39.69 25.05
N ASN A 219 -27.04 -40.52 26.01
CA ASN A 219 -25.88 -41.40 25.87
C ASN A 219 -26.11 -42.56 24.86
N ASP A 220 -27.23 -42.55 24.13
CA ASP A 220 -27.67 -43.60 23.22
C ASP A 220 -27.17 -43.42 21.77
N GLY A 221 -26.38 -42.38 21.51
CA GLY A 221 -25.85 -42.08 20.18
C GLY A 221 -26.84 -41.33 19.27
N THR A 222 -28.03 -41.00 19.76
CA THR A 222 -29.00 -40.17 19.02
C THR A 222 -28.48 -38.73 18.95
N LEU A 223 -28.44 -38.17 17.74
CA LEU A 223 -28.06 -36.78 17.53
C LEU A 223 -29.00 -35.83 18.28
N ALA A 224 -28.44 -34.74 18.81
CA ALA A 224 -29.25 -33.74 19.51
C ALA A 224 -30.27 -33.13 18.55
N ARG A 225 -31.50 -32.88 19.01
CA ARG A 225 -32.57 -32.25 18.20
C ARG A 225 -33.06 -30.97 18.87
N ILE A 226 -33.11 -29.88 18.11
CA ILE A 226 -33.65 -28.58 18.55
C ILE A 226 -34.80 -28.17 17.65
N GLU A 227 -35.87 -27.67 18.27
CA GLU A 227 -36.99 -27.08 17.57
C GLU A 227 -37.00 -25.56 17.76
N LEU A 228 -37.13 -24.83 16.64
CA LEU A 228 -37.20 -23.37 16.56
C LEU A 228 -38.47 -22.96 15.77
N PRO A 229 -39.66 -23.14 16.35
CA PRO A 229 -40.92 -22.89 15.65
C PRO A 229 -41.14 -21.42 15.30
N ASN A 230 -40.52 -20.51 16.07
CA ASN A 230 -40.70 -19.06 15.91
C ASN A 230 -39.73 -18.42 14.89
N ILE A 231 -38.95 -19.23 14.16
CA ILE A 231 -38.03 -18.75 13.14
C ILE A 231 -38.49 -19.32 11.81
N LEU A 232 -38.53 -18.48 10.77
CA LEU A 232 -38.80 -18.95 9.40
C LEU A 232 -37.57 -19.67 8.84
N PRO A 233 -37.74 -20.76 8.07
CA PRO A 233 -36.63 -21.49 7.47
C PRO A 233 -35.62 -20.59 6.74
N GLU A 234 -36.07 -19.59 5.99
CA GLU A 234 -35.21 -18.69 5.20
C GLU A 234 -34.37 -17.79 6.09
N ILE A 235 -34.92 -17.34 7.21
CA ILE A 235 -34.21 -16.50 8.19
C ILE A 235 -33.15 -17.32 8.92
N PHE A 236 -33.42 -18.60 9.15
CA PHE A 236 -32.45 -19.46 9.84
C PHE A 236 -31.18 -19.69 9.04
N VAL A 237 -31.25 -19.74 7.71
CA VAL A 237 -30.05 -19.81 6.85
C VAL A 237 -29.14 -18.60 7.06
N ILE A 238 -29.72 -17.42 7.27
CA ILE A 238 -28.95 -16.19 7.55
C ILE A 238 -28.30 -16.26 8.93
N ILE A 239 -28.96 -16.86 9.92
CA ILE A 239 -28.41 -17.03 11.28
C ILE A 239 -27.22 -18.01 11.29
N LEU A 240 -27.21 -18.98 10.37
CA LEU A 240 -26.14 -19.96 10.25
C LEU A 240 -24.86 -19.39 9.61
N ARG A 241 -24.96 -18.42 8.70
CA ARG A 241 -23.83 -17.89 7.90
C ARG A 241 -23.25 -16.59 8.48
#